data_AF-A0A5D2MEN6-F1
#
_entry.id   AF-A0A5D2MEN6-F1
#
_cell.length_a   1.000
_cell.length_b   1.000
_cell.length_c   1.000
_cell.angle_alpha   90.00
_cell.angle_beta   90.00
_cell.angle_gamma   90.00
#
_symmetry.space_group_name_H-M   'P 1'
#
loop_
_entity.id
_entity.type
_entity.pdbx_description
1 polymer ?
#
loop_
_entity_poly.entity_id
_entity_poly.type
_entity_poly.pdbx_seq_one_letter_code
_entity_poly.pdbx_strand_id
1 'polypeptide(L)'
;MSSSDKPELVERDVKDKVDDKEDNSGFIDKVKGFIHDIGEKIEETIGFGKPTADVAEIHLPCINLEKAEIVVDVLIKNPNPVPIPLVDIDYLIESDGRKLLSGLIPDAGTIHAHGEETVKIPVTLIYDDIKSTYDDIKPGSIIPYRLKVDLIVDVPVFGRLTLPLEKTGEIPIPYKPDIDMEKIHFERFSWEETIAVLHLKLENMNDFDLGLNALDYEVWLSEVSIGSAELEKSAKIGKNGISYIEIPISFRPKDFGSALWDMIRGKGTGYSMKGHINVDTPFGAMKLPISKEGGTTRLKKNREDGGDDDDDDED
;
A
#
# COMPACT_ATOMS: atom_id res chain seq x y z
N MET A 1 -70.59 55.47 20.67
CA MET A 1 -71.73 54.58 20.34
C MET A 1 -71.28 53.19 20.74
N SER A 2 -71.58 52.70 21.95
CA SER A 2 -72.83 52.03 22.40
C SER A 2 -73.25 50.92 21.41
N SER A 3 -73.50 49.66 21.77
CA SER A 3 -73.98 49.03 23.03
C SER A 3 -73.52 47.55 23.07
N SER A 4 -73.10 47.01 24.22
CA SER A 4 -73.90 46.20 25.18
C SER A 4 -74.31 44.81 24.66
N ASP A 5 -73.83 43.72 25.31
CA ASP A 5 -74.61 43.10 26.39
C ASP A 5 -73.80 42.08 27.21
N LYS A 6 -73.88 42.26 28.53
CA LYS A 6 -73.60 41.28 29.58
C LYS A 6 -74.88 40.42 29.79
N PRO A 7 -74.78 39.27 30.45
CA PRO A 7 -75.19 39.29 31.85
C PRO A 7 -74.13 38.76 32.80
N GLU A 8 -74.31 39.18 34.04
CA GLU A 8 -73.46 39.04 35.20
C GLU A 8 -74.29 38.36 36.31
N LEU A 9 -73.60 37.89 37.35
CA LEU A 9 -74.01 37.58 38.73
C LEU A 9 -74.16 36.07 39.07
N VAL A 10 -73.56 35.47 40.14
CA VAL A 10 -72.80 35.96 41.31
C VAL A 10 -71.99 34.81 41.96
N GLU A 11 -70.74 35.15 42.33
CA GLU A 11 -69.81 34.80 43.44
C GLU A 11 -69.81 33.44 44.19
N ARG A 12 -68.58 32.92 44.40
CA ARG A 12 -67.96 32.83 45.74
C ARG A 12 -66.43 32.56 45.70
N ASP A 13 -65.73 33.19 46.64
CA ASP A 13 -64.28 33.33 46.82
C ASP A 13 -63.42 32.05 47.06
N VAL A 14 -62.21 32.10 46.47
CA VAL A 14 -60.84 31.76 46.96
C VAL A 14 -60.52 30.38 47.56
N LYS A 15 -59.63 29.62 46.90
CA LYS A 15 -58.30 29.23 47.43
C LYS A 15 -57.39 28.55 46.38
N ASP A 16 -56.12 28.95 46.37
CA ASP A 16 -55.00 28.39 45.58
C ASP A 16 -54.90 26.86 45.64
N LYS A 17 -54.53 26.22 44.50
CA LYS A 17 -53.66 25.03 44.45
C LYS A 17 -53.21 24.66 43.02
N VAL A 18 -51.92 24.88 42.80
CA VAL A 18 -50.88 24.15 42.04
C VAL A 18 -51.29 22.95 41.17
N ASP A 19 -50.87 23.04 39.89
CA ASP A 19 -50.43 22.04 38.90
C ASP A 19 -50.80 20.55 39.09
N ASP A 20 -51.58 20.02 38.13
CA ASP A 20 -51.63 18.59 37.79
C ASP A 20 -50.77 18.31 36.55
N LYS A 21 -49.62 17.66 36.74
CA LYS A 21 -48.91 16.91 35.70
C LYS A 21 -49.08 15.42 36.03
N GLU A 22 -49.73 14.70 35.12
CA GLU A 22 -49.94 13.26 35.22
C GLU A 22 -48.61 12.49 35.19
N ASP A 23 -48.38 11.75 36.27
CA ASP A 23 -47.28 10.83 36.52
C ASP A 23 -47.33 9.61 35.57
N ASN A 24 -46.59 9.65 34.47
CA ASN A 24 -46.24 8.44 33.72
C ASN A 24 -44.72 8.24 33.55
N SER A 25 -43.89 9.04 34.24
CA SER A 25 -42.43 8.86 34.31
C SER A 25 -42.08 7.67 35.21
N GLY A 26 -42.83 7.44 36.30
CA GLY A 26 -42.48 6.44 37.31
C GLY A 26 -42.51 4.98 36.82
N PHE A 27 -43.33 4.63 35.82
CA PHE A 27 -43.36 3.27 35.27
C PHE A 27 -42.24 3.03 34.23
N ILE A 28 -41.97 4.00 33.36
CA ILE A 28 -40.92 3.87 32.33
C ILE A 28 -39.53 3.93 32.97
N ASP A 29 -39.33 4.78 33.98
CA ASP A 29 -38.07 4.87 34.71
C ASP A 29 -37.83 3.61 35.56
N LYS A 30 -38.89 3.01 36.13
CA LYS A 30 -38.80 1.69 36.76
C LYS A 30 -38.47 0.61 35.75
N VAL A 31 -39.13 0.54 34.59
CA VAL A 31 -38.83 -0.49 33.58
C VAL A 31 -37.42 -0.36 33.01
N LYS A 32 -36.92 0.87 32.78
CA LYS A 32 -35.51 1.10 32.41
C LYS A 32 -34.55 0.69 33.51
N GLY A 33 -34.85 1.04 34.76
CA GLY A 33 -34.08 0.61 35.93
C GLY A 33 -34.09 -0.91 36.10
N PHE A 34 -35.22 -1.58 35.86
CA PHE A 34 -35.32 -3.05 35.90
C PHE A 34 -34.57 -3.71 34.76
N ILE A 35 -34.59 -3.19 33.53
CA ILE A 35 -33.83 -3.74 32.40
C ILE A 35 -32.32 -3.54 32.64
N HIS A 36 -31.92 -2.42 33.22
CA HIS A 36 -30.53 -2.14 33.57
C HIS A 36 -30.05 -3.01 34.74
N ASP A 37 -30.82 -3.10 35.83
CA ASP A 37 -30.54 -3.94 37.00
C ASP A 37 -30.55 -5.43 36.65
N ILE A 38 -31.41 -5.88 35.74
CA ILE A 38 -31.43 -7.26 35.26
C ILE A 38 -30.29 -7.50 34.26
N GLY A 39 -29.96 -6.53 33.40
CA GLY A 39 -28.79 -6.59 32.53
C GLY A 39 -27.49 -6.75 33.31
N GLU A 40 -27.24 -5.88 34.31
CA GLU A 40 -26.08 -5.95 35.20
C GLU A 40 -26.11 -7.20 36.11
N LYS A 41 -27.27 -7.59 36.65
CA LYS A 41 -27.36 -8.83 37.46
C LYS A 41 -27.19 -10.10 36.65
N ILE A 42 -27.58 -10.13 35.37
CA ILE A 42 -27.33 -11.28 34.49
C ILE A 42 -25.84 -11.34 34.12
N GLU A 43 -25.18 -10.20 33.89
CA GLU A 43 -23.72 -10.12 33.72
C GLU A 43 -22.96 -10.68 34.94
N GLU A 44 -23.45 -10.50 36.17
CA GLU A 44 -22.83 -11.06 37.38
C GLU A 44 -23.23 -12.51 37.72
N THR A 45 -24.40 -13.00 37.27
CA THR A 45 -24.97 -14.28 37.73
C THR A 45 -24.90 -15.40 36.69
N ILE A 46 -24.67 -15.09 35.42
CA ILE A 46 -24.57 -16.06 34.33
C ILE A 46 -23.36 -15.63 33.48
N GLY A 47 -22.45 -16.54 33.17
CA GLY A 47 -21.16 -16.26 32.50
C GLY A 47 -21.24 -15.75 31.05
N PHE A 48 -22.17 -14.83 30.77
CA PHE A 48 -22.29 -14.10 29.52
C PHE A 48 -21.59 -12.75 29.64
N GLY A 49 -20.74 -12.43 28.66
CA GLY A 49 -19.97 -11.20 28.60
C GLY A 49 -19.82 -10.70 27.18
N LYS A 50 -19.43 -9.44 27.02
CA LYS A 50 -19.20 -8.85 25.70
C LYS A 50 -17.98 -9.51 25.03
N PRO A 51 -18.09 -9.96 23.78
CA PRO A 51 -16.93 -10.44 23.03
C PRO A 51 -15.90 -9.32 22.89
N THR A 52 -14.63 -9.71 22.81
CA THR A 52 -13.52 -8.79 22.55
C THR A 52 -12.85 -9.15 21.25
N ALA A 53 -12.28 -8.15 20.58
CA ALA A 53 -11.51 -8.35 19.37
C ALA A 53 -10.25 -7.49 19.41
N ASP A 54 -9.18 -7.98 18.79
CA ASP A 54 -7.94 -7.23 18.63
C ASP A 54 -7.26 -7.61 17.30
N VAL A 55 -6.51 -6.66 16.73
CA VAL A 55 -5.71 -6.91 15.52
C VAL A 55 -4.44 -7.66 15.95
N ALA A 56 -4.41 -8.96 15.67
CA ALA A 56 -3.31 -9.83 16.04
C ALA A 56 -2.08 -9.61 15.16
N GLU A 57 -2.27 -9.65 13.83
CA GLU A 57 -1.17 -9.54 12.87
C GLU A 57 -1.64 -8.89 11.57
N ILE A 58 -0.71 -8.22 10.87
CA ILE A 58 -0.92 -7.70 9.53
C ILE A 58 0.16 -8.27 8.64
N HIS A 59 -0.26 -9.02 7.62
CA HIS A 59 0.62 -9.61 6.62
C HIS A 59 0.54 -8.84 5.31
N LEU A 60 1.64 -8.82 4.57
CA LEU A 60 1.72 -8.30 3.21
C LEU A 60 2.12 -9.44 2.25
N PRO A 61 1.20 -10.34 1.86
CA PRO A 61 1.55 -11.49 1.03
C PRO A 61 2.17 -11.11 -0.32
N CYS A 62 1.75 -9.98 -0.90
CA CYS A 62 2.22 -9.52 -2.18
C CYS A 62 2.30 -7.99 -2.21
N ILE A 63 3.40 -7.47 -2.74
CA ILE A 63 3.57 -6.06 -3.05
C ILE A 63 4.39 -5.91 -4.34
N ASN A 64 3.90 -5.09 -5.27
CA ASN A 64 4.57 -4.79 -6.53
C ASN A 64 4.23 -3.36 -6.99
N LEU A 65 4.42 -3.01 -8.27
CA LEU A 65 4.11 -1.66 -8.79
C LEU A 65 2.62 -1.43 -9.06
N GLU A 66 1.81 -2.49 -9.12
CA GLU A 66 0.39 -2.45 -9.48
C GLU A 66 -0.51 -2.45 -8.24
N LYS A 67 -0.18 -3.31 -7.25
CA LYS A 67 -0.99 -3.52 -6.06
C LYS A 67 -0.19 -3.93 -4.83
N ALA A 68 -0.82 -3.75 -3.68
CA ALA A 68 -0.47 -4.42 -2.42
C ALA A 68 -1.65 -5.28 -1.95
N GLU A 69 -1.36 -6.53 -1.64
CA GLU A 69 -2.28 -7.44 -0.95
C GLU A 69 -1.92 -7.44 0.53
N ILE A 70 -2.91 -7.23 1.36
CA ILE A 70 -2.78 -7.14 2.82
C ILE A 70 -3.77 -8.14 3.42
N VAL A 71 -3.33 -8.90 4.42
CA VAL A 71 -4.22 -9.76 5.19
C VAL A 71 -4.12 -9.34 6.64
N VAL A 72 -5.24 -8.92 7.19
CA VAL A 72 -5.35 -8.50 8.59
C VAL A 72 -5.96 -9.65 9.38
N ASP A 73 -5.20 -10.18 10.33
CA ASP A 73 -5.63 -11.23 11.24
C ASP A 73 -6.23 -10.59 12.49
N VAL A 74 -7.53 -10.80 12.68
CA VAL A 74 -8.28 -10.26 13.82
C VAL A 74 -8.66 -11.40 14.76
N LEU A 75 -8.15 -11.36 15.98
CA LEU A 75 -8.46 -12.35 17.01
C LEU A 75 -9.70 -11.92 17.77
N ILE A 76 -10.75 -12.73 17.70
CA ILE A 76 -12.01 -12.50 18.40
C ILE A 76 -12.14 -13.53 19.52
N LYS A 77 -12.46 -13.07 20.73
CA LYS A 77 -12.65 -13.91 21.92
C LYS A 77 -14.10 -13.88 22.35
N ASN A 78 -14.69 -15.06 22.47
CA ASN A 78 -16.05 -15.24 22.95
C ASN A 78 -16.04 -15.75 24.39
N PRO A 79 -16.35 -14.90 25.39
CA PRO A 79 -16.42 -15.35 26.78
C PRO A 79 -17.68 -16.18 27.07
N ASN A 80 -18.66 -16.20 26.16
CA ASN A 80 -19.98 -16.78 26.41
C ASN A 80 -20.00 -18.31 26.20
N PRO A 81 -20.87 -19.04 26.93
CA PRO A 81 -21.03 -20.49 26.79
C PRO A 81 -21.78 -20.92 25.53
N VAL A 82 -22.10 -19.99 24.64
CA VAL A 82 -22.83 -20.20 23.40
C VAL A 82 -22.09 -19.57 22.21
N PRO A 83 -22.21 -20.12 20.99
CA PRO A 83 -21.62 -19.52 19.80
C PRO A 83 -22.21 -18.15 19.47
N ILE A 84 -21.40 -17.26 18.91
CA ILE A 84 -21.80 -15.92 18.46
C ILE A 84 -21.63 -15.85 16.93
N PRO A 85 -22.71 -15.66 16.16
CA PRO A 85 -22.61 -15.35 14.74
C PRO A 85 -21.85 -14.04 14.49
N LEU A 86 -20.85 -14.08 13.60
CA LEU A 86 -20.21 -12.89 13.05
C LEU A 86 -20.95 -12.54 11.77
N VAL A 87 -21.82 -11.53 11.88
CA VAL A 87 -22.79 -11.18 10.84
C VAL A 87 -22.09 -10.48 9.69
N ASP A 88 -21.42 -9.37 9.96
CA ASP A 88 -20.82 -8.52 8.94
C ASP A 88 -19.47 -8.00 9.43
N ILE A 89 -18.54 -7.76 8.49
CA ILE A 89 -17.30 -7.03 8.74
C ILE A 89 -17.24 -5.84 7.80
N ASP A 90 -17.42 -4.65 8.33
CA ASP A 90 -17.18 -3.41 7.61
C ASP A 90 -15.73 -2.99 7.81
N TYR A 91 -15.03 -2.62 6.74
CA TYR A 91 -13.66 -2.13 6.85
C TYR A 91 -13.40 -0.93 5.95
N LEU A 92 -12.50 -0.08 6.41
CA LEU A 92 -12.17 1.19 5.78
C LEU A 92 -10.69 1.49 6.01
N ILE A 93 -9.97 1.78 4.93
CA ILE A 93 -8.59 2.23 4.96
C ILE A 93 -8.56 3.69 4.53
N GLU A 94 -8.03 4.53 5.40
CA GLU A 94 -7.87 5.96 5.19
C GLU A 94 -6.41 6.39 5.29
N SER A 95 -6.04 7.46 4.60
CA SER A 95 -4.72 8.10 4.69
C SER A 95 -4.89 9.61 4.69
N ASP A 96 -4.51 10.28 5.79
CA ASP A 96 -4.73 11.71 6.03
C ASP A 96 -6.16 12.20 5.72
N GLY A 97 -7.17 11.39 6.07
CA GLY A 97 -8.58 11.70 5.79
C GLY A 97 -9.06 11.38 4.36
N ARG A 98 -8.17 10.90 3.48
CA ARG A 98 -8.52 10.33 2.19
C ARG A 98 -9.01 8.90 2.39
N LYS A 99 -10.15 8.54 1.82
CA LYS A 99 -10.63 7.16 1.78
C LYS A 99 -9.91 6.42 0.66
N LEU A 100 -8.99 5.53 1.01
CA LEU A 100 -8.25 4.72 0.03
C LEU A 100 -9.08 3.53 -0.44
N LEU A 101 -9.76 2.85 0.49
CA LEU A 101 -10.55 1.66 0.20
C LEU A 101 -11.61 1.46 1.29
N SER A 102 -12.76 0.88 0.95
CA SER A 102 -13.65 0.24 1.93
C SER A 102 -14.27 -1.02 1.36
N GLY A 103 -14.72 -1.91 2.22
CA GLY A 103 -15.53 -3.06 1.83
C GLY A 103 -16.36 -3.60 2.98
N LEU A 104 -17.21 -4.57 2.63
CA LEU A 104 -18.09 -5.29 3.52
C LEU A 104 -17.94 -6.78 3.24
N ILE A 105 -17.69 -7.58 4.28
CA ILE A 105 -17.70 -9.05 4.22
C ILE A 105 -18.96 -9.52 4.96
N PRO A 106 -20.00 -9.95 4.24
CA PRO A 106 -21.19 -10.50 4.86
C PRO A 106 -20.97 -11.95 5.30
N ASP A 107 -21.74 -12.37 6.30
CA ASP A 107 -21.79 -13.72 6.86
C ASP A 107 -20.41 -14.31 7.17
N ALA A 108 -19.61 -13.55 7.93
CA ALA A 108 -18.19 -13.87 8.15
C ALA A 108 -17.94 -15.01 9.16
N GLY A 109 -18.97 -15.76 9.56
CA GLY A 109 -18.84 -17.04 10.25
C GLY A 109 -19.48 -17.07 11.64
N THR A 110 -18.95 -17.90 12.53
CA THR A 110 -19.50 -18.07 13.88
C THR A 110 -18.39 -18.38 14.86
N ILE A 111 -18.28 -17.53 15.89
CA ILE A 111 -17.28 -17.66 16.95
C ILE A 111 -17.77 -18.69 17.96
N HIS A 112 -16.97 -19.73 18.17
CA HIS A 112 -17.32 -20.84 19.05
C HIS A 112 -17.49 -20.42 20.53
N ALA A 113 -18.30 -21.18 21.28
CA ALA A 113 -18.53 -20.97 22.71
C ALA A 113 -17.21 -21.10 23.50
N HIS A 114 -16.95 -20.17 24.43
CA HIS A 114 -15.70 -20.08 25.19
C HIS A 114 -14.44 -20.19 24.32
N GLY A 115 -14.55 -19.78 23.07
CA GLY A 115 -13.52 -19.96 22.04
C GLY A 115 -12.83 -18.66 21.67
N GLU A 116 -11.73 -18.82 20.95
CA GLU A 116 -11.06 -17.74 20.24
C GLU A 116 -11.00 -18.13 18.76
N GLU A 117 -11.27 -17.16 17.89
CA GLU A 117 -11.26 -17.37 16.44
C GLU A 117 -10.50 -16.23 15.77
N THR A 118 -9.61 -16.58 14.84
CA THR A 118 -8.85 -15.61 14.04
C THR A 118 -9.51 -15.46 12.68
N VAL A 119 -10.10 -14.29 12.45
CA VAL A 119 -10.72 -13.94 11.18
C VAL A 119 -9.70 -13.22 10.31
N LYS A 120 -9.59 -13.64 9.05
CA LYS A 120 -8.68 -13.05 8.06
C LYS A 120 -9.46 -12.09 7.18
N ILE A 121 -9.07 -10.83 7.18
CA ILE A 121 -9.67 -9.78 6.34
C ILE A 121 -8.69 -9.51 5.19
N PRO A 122 -8.96 -10.03 3.97
CA PRO A 122 -8.13 -9.75 2.81
C PRO A 122 -8.48 -8.37 2.24
N VAL A 123 -7.44 -7.59 1.97
CA VAL A 123 -7.53 -6.24 1.43
C VAL A 123 -6.58 -6.16 0.23
N THR A 124 -7.08 -5.64 -0.89
CA THR A 124 -6.24 -5.35 -2.05
C THR A 124 -6.28 -3.86 -2.35
N LEU A 125 -5.13 -3.22 -2.34
CA LEU A 125 -4.96 -1.83 -2.73
C LEU A 125 -4.38 -1.78 -4.13
N ILE A 126 -5.11 -1.17 -5.06
CA ILE A 126 -4.69 -0.97 -6.44
C ILE A 126 -4.11 0.44 -6.53
N TYR A 127 -2.82 0.56 -6.87
CA TYR A 127 -2.14 1.85 -6.82
C TYR A 127 -2.65 2.82 -7.87
N ASP A 128 -3.09 2.34 -9.03
CA ASP A 128 -3.63 3.19 -10.09
C ASP A 128 -4.93 3.88 -9.67
N ASP A 129 -5.80 3.20 -8.91
CA ASP A 129 -7.02 3.80 -8.36
C ASP A 129 -6.69 4.92 -7.37
N ILE A 130 -5.67 4.70 -6.53
CA ILE A 130 -5.21 5.69 -5.55
C ILE A 130 -4.62 6.92 -6.26
N LYS A 131 -3.68 6.71 -7.19
CA LYS A 131 -2.99 7.79 -7.93
C LYS A 131 -3.94 8.59 -8.82
N SER A 132 -4.93 7.94 -9.42
CA SER A 132 -5.93 8.62 -10.27
C SER A 132 -6.96 9.41 -9.47
N THR A 133 -7.20 9.01 -8.22
CA THR A 133 -8.14 9.71 -7.33
C THR A 133 -7.46 10.86 -6.56
N TYR A 134 -6.18 10.69 -6.21
CA TYR A 134 -5.44 11.60 -5.33
C TYR A 134 -4.10 12.01 -5.94
N ASP A 135 -4.06 13.18 -6.59
CA ASP A 135 -2.89 13.71 -7.30
C ASP A 135 -1.68 14.01 -6.40
N ASP A 136 -1.91 14.15 -5.09
CA ASP A 136 -0.88 14.44 -4.10
C ASP A 136 -0.13 13.20 -3.62
N ILE A 137 -0.66 12.00 -3.88
CA ILE A 137 0.01 10.74 -3.59
C ILE A 137 0.95 10.39 -4.75
N LYS A 138 2.26 10.58 -4.51
CA LYS A 138 3.29 10.38 -5.52
C LYS A 138 3.83 8.94 -5.50
N PRO A 139 4.09 8.33 -6.67
CA PRO A 139 4.92 7.13 -6.73
C PRO A 139 6.27 7.35 -6.04
N GLY A 140 6.75 6.33 -5.33
CA GLY A 140 7.96 6.34 -4.53
C GLY A 140 7.73 6.72 -3.07
N SER A 141 6.59 7.32 -2.72
CA SER A 141 6.32 7.78 -1.36
C SER A 141 5.88 6.65 -0.42
N ILE A 142 6.02 6.89 0.89
CA ILE A 142 5.39 6.11 1.95
C ILE A 142 4.28 6.96 2.55
N ILE A 143 3.05 6.43 2.57
CA ILE A 143 1.90 7.14 3.13
C ILE A 143 1.45 6.49 4.44
N PRO A 144 1.05 7.28 5.46
CA PRO A 144 0.44 6.72 6.65
C PRO A 144 -0.95 6.18 6.31
N TYR A 145 -1.36 5.08 6.92
CA TYR A 145 -2.73 4.59 6.83
C TYR A 145 -3.36 4.40 8.22
N ARG A 146 -4.68 4.46 8.23
CA ARG A 146 -5.55 4.09 9.34
C ARG A 146 -6.56 3.08 8.84
N LEU A 147 -6.45 1.86 9.33
CA LEU A 147 -7.41 0.79 9.13
C LEU A 147 -8.45 0.88 10.24
N LYS A 148 -9.72 0.96 9.84
CA LYS A 148 -10.88 0.82 10.71
C LYS A 148 -11.61 -0.46 10.32
N VAL A 149 -11.94 -1.28 11.30
CA VAL A 149 -12.71 -2.51 11.12
C VAL A 149 -13.83 -2.51 12.14
N ASP A 150 -15.07 -2.58 11.67
CA ASP A 150 -16.26 -2.73 12.49
C ASP A 150 -16.74 -4.18 12.37
N LEU A 151 -16.47 -4.99 13.39
CA LEU A 151 -16.98 -6.36 13.47
C LEU A 151 -18.39 -6.34 14.04
N ILE A 152 -19.36 -6.82 13.26
CA ILE A 152 -20.75 -6.83 13.65
C ILE A 152 -21.15 -8.25 14.06
N VAL A 153 -21.41 -8.43 15.35
CA VAL A 153 -21.72 -9.73 15.96
C VAL A 153 -23.13 -9.72 16.54
N ASP A 154 -23.80 -10.88 16.51
CA ASP A 154 -25.11 -11.05 17.16
C ASP A 154 -24.95 -11.87 18.44
N VAL A 155 -24.89 -11.18 19.58
CA VAL A 155 -24.62 -11.83 20.87
C VAL A 155 -25.94 -12.19 21.55
N PRO A 156 -26.18 -13.45 21.92
CA PRO A 156 -27.37 -13.81 22.68
C PRO A 156 -27.54 -12.93 23.93
N VAL A 157 -28.79 -12.52 24.21
CA VAL A 157 -29.16 -11.57 25.29
C VAL A 157 -28.81 -10.10 24.99
N PHE A 158 -27.66 -9.80 24.39
CA PHE A 158 -27.22 -8.42 24.09
C PHE A 158 -27.67 -7.91 22.72
N GLY A 159 -28.05 -8.81 21.81
CA GLY A 159 -28.39 -8.50 20.44
C GLY A 159 -27.18 -8.10 19.60
N ARG A 160 -27.44 -7.33 18.53
CA ARG A 160 -26.42 -6.90 17.57
C ARG A 160 -25.46 -5.88 18.20
N LEU A 161 -24.19 -6.23 18.28
CA LEU A 161 -23.11 -5.37 18.76
C LEU A 161 -22.10 -5.10 17.63
N THR A 162 -21.54 -3.90 17.64
CA THR A 162 -20.39 -3.54 16.79
C THR A 162 -19.16 -3.43 17.65
N LEU A 163 -18.10 -4.16 17.29
CA LEU A 163 -16.78 -4.09 17.92
C LEU A 163 -15.84 -3.31 16.98
N PRO A 164 -15.66 -1.99 17.20
CA PRO A 164 -14.77 -1.19 16.38
C PRO A 164 -13.31 -1.46 16.73
N LEU A 165 -12.49 -1.64 15.72
CA LEU A 165 -11.05 -1.82 15.79
C LEU A 165 -10.38 -0.75 14.94
N GLU A 166 -9.28 -0.20 15.45
CA GLU A 166 -8.48 0.76 14.71
C GLU A 166 -6.99 0.38 14.80
N LYS A 167 -6.31 0.40 13.65
CA LYS A 167 -4.87 0.22 13.56
C LYS A 167 -4.27 1.22 12.60
N THR A 168 -3.16 1.83 12.99
CA THR A 168 -2.38 2.70 12.12
C THR A 168 -1.11 2.01 11.66
N GLY A 169 -0.61 2.42 10.51
CA GLY A 169 0.65 1.95 9.96
C GLY A 169 1.10 2.78 8.77
N GLU A 170 2.04 2.25 8.02
CA GLU A 170 2.58 2.89 6.82
C GLU A 170 2.50 1.92 5.64
N ILE A 171 2.25 2.45 4.45
CA ILE A 171 2.21 1.68 3.22
C ILE A 171 2.99 2.41 2.11
N PRO A 172 3.92 1.72 1.43
CA PRO A 172 4.62 2.31 0.30
C PRO A 172 3.72 2.35 -0.95
N ILE A 173 4.00 3.33 -1.80
CA ILE A 173 3.56 3.42 -3.20
C ILE A 173 4.80 3.14 -4.05
N PRO A 174 5.15 1.89 -4.39
CA PRO A 174 6.42 1.60 -5.03
C PRO A 174 6.57 2.28 -6.41
N TYR A 175 7.79 2.70 -6.72
CA TYR A 175 8.18 3.23 -8.01
C TYR A 175 9.37 2.44 -8.57
N LYS A 176 9.38 2.26 -9.90
CA LYS A 176 10.49 1.60 -10.58
C LYS A 176 11.77 2.42 -10.44
N PRO A 177 12.93 1.81 -10.16
CA PRO A 177 14.18 2.56 -10.25
C PRO A 177 14.48 3.00 -11.66
N ASP A 178 15.13 4.15 -11.77
CA ASP A 178 15.59 4.66 -13.06
C ASP A 178 17.01 4.15 -13.33
N ILE A 179 17.24 3.76 -14.58
CA ILE A 179 18.50 3.20 -15.04
C ILE A 179 19.08 4.07 -16.15
N ASP A 180 20.39 4.32 -16.08
CA ASP A 180 21.13 5.02 -17.12
C ASP A 180 22.52 4.39 -17.31
N MET A 181 23.08 4.54 -18.50
CA MET A 181 24.41 4.06 -18.86
C MET A 181 25.37 5.24 -18.88
N GLU A 182 26.25 5.32 -17.89
CA GLU A 182 27.20 6.43 -17.79
C GLU A 182 28.36 6.26 -18.76
N LYS A 183 28.90 5.05 -18.83
CA LYS A 183 30.06 4.75 -19.68
C LYS A 183 30.09 3.28 -20.08
N ILE A 184 30.66 3.04 -21.25
CA ILE A 184 31.03 1.71 -21.74
C ILE A 184 32.56 1.62 -21.71
N HIS A 185 33.09 0.63 -21.01
CA HIS A 185 34.51 0.30 -21.03
C HIS A 185 34.72 -0.95 -21.89
N PHE A 186 35.47 -0.84 -22.98
CA PHE A 186 35.81 -2.00 -23.82
C PHE A 186 37.10 -2.64 -23.31
N GLU A 187 37.01 -3.89 -22.86
CA GLU A 187 38.18 -4.70 -22.51
C GLU A 187 38.81 -5.32 -23.77
N ARG A 188 37.95 -5.76 -24.70
CA ARG A 188 38.35 -6.28 -26.01
C ARG A 188 37.45 -5.70 -27.07
N PHE A 189 38.03 -5.16 -28.13
CA PHE A 189 37.28 -4.60 -29.25
C PHE A 189 37.77 -5.17 -30.58
N SER A 190 37.01 -6.11 -31.14
CA SER A 190 37.34 -6.74 -32.43
C SER A 190 36.09 -7.17 -33.19
N TRP A 191 36.25 -7.43 -34.49
CA TRP A 191 35.17 -7.89 -35.36
C TRP A 191 34.65 -9.29 -34.97
N GLU A 192 35.52 -10.14 -34.45
CA GLU A 192 35.21 -11.52 -34.05
C GLU A 192 34.52 -11.58 -32.69
N GLU A 193 34.98 -10.77 -31.75
CA GLU A 193 34.49 -10.73 -30.37
C GLU A 193 34.77 -9.34 -29.77
N THR A 194 33.76 -8.79 -29.11
CA THR A 194 33.83 -7.55 -28.32
C THR A 194 33.37 -7.85 -26.91
N ILE A 195 34.21 -7.53 -25.93
CA ILE A 195 33.95 -7.66 -24.49
C ILE A 195 33.94 -6.25 -23.91
N ALA A 196 32.87 -5.90 -23.21
CA ALA A 196 32.72 -4.60 -22.59
C ALA A 196 32.10 -4.69 -21.20
N VAL A 197 32.45 -3.76 -20.34
CA VAL A 197 31.82 -3.52 -19.04
C VAL A 197 30.96 -2.25 -19.16
N LEU A 198 29.66 -2.42 -18.97
CA LEU A 198 28.71 -1.32 -18.91
C LEU A 198 28.67 -0.80 -17.48
N HIS A 199 28.97 0.47 -17.28
CA HIS A 199 28.79 1.12 -15.99
C HIS A 199 27.45 1.83 -15.98
N LEU A 200 26.56 1.30 -15.15
CA LEU A 200 25.19 1.72 -15.05
C LEU A 200 24.99 2.51 -13.77
N LYS A 201 24.26 3.61 -13.89
CA LYS A 201 23.71 4.37 -12.78
C LYS A 201 22.29 3.86 -12.54
N LEU A 202 22.04 3.36 -11.33
CA LEU A 202 20.71 3.06 -10.83
C LEU A 202 20.31 4.11 -9.81
N GLU A 203 19.14 4.71 -10.00
CA GLU A 203 18.59 5.75 -9.13
C GLU A 203 17.29 5.26 -8.50
N ASN A 204 17.28 5.22 -7.17
CA ASN A 204 16.12 4.85 -6.38
C ASN A 204 15.36 6.12 -5.99
N MET A 205 14.19 6.34 -6.58
CA MET A 205 13.29 7.47 -6.23
C MET A 205 12.28 7.11 -5.15
N ASN A 206 12.42 5.94 -4.50
CA ASN A 206 11.57 5.56 -3.40
C ASN A 206 12.09 6.15 -2.07
N ASP A 207 11.17 6.47 -1.17
CA ASP A 207 11.44 6.92 0.20
C ASP A 207 11.86 5.78 1.15
N PHE A 208 12.08 4.58 0.59
CA PHE A 208 12.62 3.40 1.27
C PHE A 208 13.84 2.84 0.54
N ASP A 209 14.66 2.11 1.29
CA ASP A 209 15.86 1.46 0.77
C ASP A 209 15.50 0.25 -0.11
N LEU A 210 16.30 0.02 -1.15
CA LEU A 210 16.23 -1.18 -2.00
C LEU A 210 17.50 -2.00 -1.82
N GLY A 211 17.39 -3.21 -1.30
CA GLY A 211 18.46 -4.20 -1.26
C GLY A 211 18.47 -5.03 -2.53
N LEU A 212 19.23 -4.64 -3.56
CA LEU A 212 19.39 -5.41 -4.78
C LEU A 212 20.02 -6.77 -4.47
N ASN A 213 19.41 -7.83 -5.01
CA ASN A 213 19.90 -9.22 -4.93
C ASN A 213 20.31 -9.76 -6.30
N ALA A 214 19.49 -9.47 -7.32
CA ALA A 214 19.75 -9.91 -8.69
C ALA A 214 19.19 -8.90 -9.69
N LEU A 215 19.79 -8.87 -10.87
CA LEU A 215 19.42 -8.03 -11.99
C LEU A 215 19.34 -8.90 -13.24
N ASP A 216 18.14 -9.05 -13.79
CA ASP A 216 17.96 -9.52 -15.16
C ASP A 216 17.96 -8.33 -16.11
N TYR A 217 18.70 -8.43 -17.21
CA TYR A 217 18.84 -7.33 -18.16
C TYR A 217 18.97 -7.83 -19.59
N GLU A 218 18.53 -6.99 -20.51
CA GLU A 218 18.81 -7.06 -21.94
C GLU A 218 19.22 -5.67 -22.41
N VAL A 219 20.25 -5.61 -23.25
CA VAL A 219 20.82 -4.37 -23.78
C VAL A 219 20.73 -4.36 -25.30
N TRP A 220 20.25 -3.24 -25.81
CA TRP A 220 20.21 -2.96 -27.24
C TRP A 220 21.12 -1.79 -27.55
N LEU A 221 21.88 -1.90 -28.63
CA LEU A 221 22.50 -0.77 -29.30
C LEU A 221 21.70 -0.48 -30.56
N SER A 222 21.04 0.68 -30.58
CA SER A 222 19.94 0.96 -31.51
C SER A 222 18.86 -0.15 -31.44
N GLU A 223 18.57 -0.84 -32.54
CA GLU A 223 17.56 -1.90 -32.63
C GLU A 223 18.14 -3.32 -32.48
N VAL A 224 19.44 -3.43 -32.20
CA VAL A 224 20.14 -4.72 -32.15
C VAL A 224 20.34 -5.14 -30.70
N SER A 225 19.76 -6.28 -30.32
CA SER A 225 20.02 -6.92 -29.01
C SER A 225 21.45 -7.45 -29.01
N ILE A 226 22.30 -6.86 -28.17
CA ILE A 226 23.71 -7.22 -28.07
C ILE A 226 24.00 -8.17 -26.92
N GLY A 227 23.06 -8.36 -25.99
CA GLY A 227 23.22 -9.31 -24.92
C GLY A 227 22.14 -9.21 -23.86
N SER A 228 21.87 -10.35 -23.23
CA SER A 228 21.01 -10.48 -22.07
C SER A 228 21.65 -11.43 -21.07
N ALA A 229 21.58 -11.11 -19.78
CA ALA A 229 22.00 -12.04 -18.74
C ALA A 229 21.28 -11.76 -17.42
N GLU A 230 21.45 -12.68 -16.49
CA GLU A 230 21.13 -12.48 -15.08
C GLU A 230 22.43 -12.30 -14.30
N LEU A 231 22.46 -11.28 -13.45
CA LEU A 231 23.58 -10.96 -12.59
C LEU A 231 23.13 -11.01 -11.14
N GLU A 232 23.62 -12.00 -10.39
CA GLU A 232 23.50 -12.02 -8.94
C GLU A 232 24.47 -10.97 -8.37
N LYS A 233 23.92 -9.91 -7.78
CA LYS A 233 24.68 -8.79 -7.22
C LYS A 233 23.95 -8.30 -5.98
N SER A 234 24.62 -8.40 -4.84
CA SER A 234 24.14 -7.75 -3.62
C SER A 234 24.60 -6.29 -3.58
N ALA A 235 23.67 -5.35 -3.57
CA ALA A 235 23.97 -3.93 -3.40
C ALA A 235 22.83 -3.21 -2.69
N LYS A 236 23.15 -2.34 -1.73
CA LYS A 236 22.15 -1.48 -1.10
C LYS A 236 22.03 -0.17 -1.88
N ILE A 237 20.83 0.13 -2.39
CA ILE A 237 20.47 1.41 -2.98
C ILE A 237 19.64 2.16 -1.94
N GLY A 238 20.23 3.18 -1.31
CA GLY A 238 19.53 3.96 -0.29
C GLY A 238 18.28 4.66 -0.85
N LYS A 239 17.33 5.02 0.03
CA LYS A 239 16.19 5.88 -0.34
C LYS A 239 16.66 7.17 -1.01
N ASN A 240 15.98 7.60 -2.09
CA ASN A 240 16.36 8.77 -2.89
C ASN A 240 17.84 8.79 -3.29
N GLY A 241 18.42 7.60 -3.48
CA GLY A 241 19.86 7.37 -3.60
C GLY A 241 20.26 6.82 -4.96
N ILE A 242 21.56 6.91 -5.24
CA ILE A 242 22.17 6.42 -6.48
C ILE A 242 23.13 5.28 -6.15
N SER A 243 23.14 4.25 -6.97
CA SER A 243 24.11 3.16 -6.95
C SER A 243 24.68 2.94 -8.35
N TYR A 244 25.90 2.42 -8.40
CA TYR A 244 26.59 2.11 -9.65
C TYR A 244 26.79 0.60 -9.78
N ILE A 245 26.44 0.06 -10.95
CA ILE A 245 26.56 -1.37 -11.25
C ILE A 245 27.38 -1.55 -12.51
N GLU A 246 28.30 -2.51 -12.45
CA GLU A 246 29.10 -2.93 -13.58
C GLU A 246 28.53 -4.22 -14.15
N ILE A 247 28.15 -4.18 -15.42
CA ILE A 247 27.61 -5.34 -16.14
C ILE A 247 28.58 -5.74 -17.25
N PRO A 248 29.18 -6.93 -17.18
CA PRO A 248 29.97 -7.46 -18.26
C PRO A 248 29.06 -7.97 -19.39
N ILE A 249 29.36 -7.58 -20.62
CA ILE A 249 28.72 -8.05 -21.84
C ILE A 249 29.77 -8.58 -22.82
N SER A 250 29.42 -9.62 -23.56
CA SER A 250 30.24 -10.15 -24.65
C SER A 250 29.35 -10.43 -25.86
N PHE A 251 29.77 -9.93 -27.03
CA PHE A 251 29.03 -10.08 -28.28
C PHE A 251 29.97 -10.10 -29.49
N ARG A 252 29.49 -10.60 -30.63
CA ARG A 252 30.28 -10.72 -31.86
C ARG A 252 29.76 -9.75 -32.92
N PRO A 253 30.44 -8.62 -33.19
CA PRO A 253 29.94 -7.60 -34.12
C PRO A 253 29.56 -8.14 -35.51
N LYS A 254 30.28 -9.15 -36.01
CA LYS A 254 29.98 -9.81 -37.30
C LYS A 254 28.58 -10.43 -37.40
N ASP A 255 27.98 -10.81 -36.28
CA ASP A 255 26.65 -11.42 -36.25
C ASP A 255 25.54 -10.37 -36.50
N PHE A 256 25.88 -9.06 -36.42
CA PHE A 256 24.94 -7.95 -36.49
C PHE A 256 25.16 -7.01 -37.68
N GLY A 257 26.21 -7.26 -38.49
CA GLY A 257 26.49 -6.50 -39.71
C GLY A 257 27.30 -5.20 -39.50
N SER A 258 27.68 -4.57 -40.62
CA SER A 258 28.59 -3.41 -40.63
C SER A 258 28.02 -2.16 -39.95
N ALA A 259 26.69 -2.00 -39.91
CA ALA A 259 26.06 -0.85 -39.28
C ALA A 259 26.35 -0.76 -37.77
N LEU A 260 26.32 -1.90 -37.05
CA LEU A 260 26.68 -1.94 -35.63
C LEU A 260 28.18 -1.62 -35.45
N TRP A 261 29.02 -2.09 -36.36
CA TRP A 261 30.46 -1.86 -36.33
C TRP A 261 30.84 -0.39 -36.51
N ASP A 262 30.27 0.25 -37.52
CA ASP A 262 30.52 1.64 -37.85
C ASP A 262 30.01 2.56 -36.74
N MET A 263 28.92 2.17 -36.08
CA MET A 263 28.34 2.87 -34.95
C MET A 263 29.23 2.79 -33.70
N ILE A 264 29.74 1.60 -33.35
CA ILE A 264 30.67 1.45 -32.21
C ILE A 264 32.00 2.18 -32.50
N ARG A 265 32.37 2.36 -33.78
CA ARG A 265 33.65 2.99 -34.14
C ARG A 265 33.68 4.52 -34.02
N GLY A 266 32.58 5.27 -34.17
CA GLY A 266 32.75 6.72 -34.34
C GLY A 266 31.58 7.70 -34.21
N LYS A 267 30.34 7.33 -33.87
CA LYS A 267 29.22 8.31 -33.88
C LYS A 267 28.43 8.48 -32.59
N GLY A 268 28.83 7.81 -31.51
CA GLY A 268 27.93 7.65 -30.36
C GLY A 268 26.77 6.73 -30.74
N THR A 269 26.27 5.98 -29.77
CA THR A 269 25.21 5.00 -30.03
C THR A 269 24.02 5.33 -29.16
N GLY A 270 22.85 5.32 -29.80
CA GLY A 270 21.60 5.15 -29.08
C GLY A 270 21.64 3.78 -28.40
N TYR A 271 21.14 3.70 -27.17
CA TYR A 271 21.00 2.44 -26.47
C TYR A 271 19.62 2.37 -25.82
N SER A 272 19.15 1.14 -25.66
CA SER A 272 17.98 0.83 -24.86
C SER A 272 18.33 -0.30 -23.91
N MET A 273 17.69 -0.32 -22.74
CA MET A 273 17.85 -1.37 -21.73
C MET A 273 16.50 -1.70 -21.13
N LYS A 274 16.27 -2.98 -20.87
CA LYS A 274 15.07 -3.49 -20.20
C LYS A 274 15.48 -4.64 -19.30
N GLY A 275 14.67 -4.91 -18.29
CA GLY A 275 14.94 -5.99 -17.36
C GLY A 275 14.15 -5.81 -16.08
N HIS A 276 14.54 -6.56 -15.05
CA HIS A 276 13.99 -6.44 -13.72
C HIS A 276 15.10 -6.56 -12.68
N ILE A 277 14.88 -5.89 -11.57
CA ILE A 277 15.67 -6.05 -10.36
C ILE A 277 14.86 -6.82 -9.33
N ASN A 278 15.50 -7.82 -8.72
CA ASN A 278 14.98 -8.47 -7.52
C ASN A 278 15.57 -7.74 -6.32
N VAL A 279 14.70 -7.15 -5.51
CA VAL A 279 15.09 -6.31 -4.36
C VAL A 279 14.39 -6.76 -3.09
N ASP A 280 15.12 -6.74 -1.98
CA ASP A 280 14.53 -6.76 -0.65
C ASP A 280 14.20 -5.34 -0.21
N THR A 281 13.02 -5.16 0.38
CA THR A 281 12.58 -3.88 0.94
C THR A 281 12.09 -4.09 2.37
N PRO A 282 11.94 -3.01 3.17
CA PRO A 282 11.31 -3.08 4.48
C PRO A 282 9.88 -3.66 4.47
N PHE A 283 9.23 -3.69 3.30
CA PHE A 283 7.84 -4.14 3.11
C PHE A 283 7.75 -5.52 2.46
N GLY A 284 8.87 -6.19 2.22
CA GLY A 284 8.95 -7.48 1.55
C GLY A 284 9.81 -7.46 0.28
N ALA A 285 10.08 -8.64 -0.27
CA ALA A 285 10.81 -8.77 -1.52
C ALA A 285 9.92 -8.34 -2.70
N MET A 286 10.51 -7.63 -3.67
CA MET A 286 9.84 -7.17 -4.88
C MET A 286 10.67 -7.49 -6.11
N LYS A 287 9.97 -7.77 -7.22
CA LYS A 287 10.56 -7.80 -8.56
C LYS A 287 10.13 -6.55 -9.32
N LEU A 288 11.02 -5.58 -9.47
CA LEU A 288 10.71 -4.29 -10.07
C LEU A 288 11.24 -4.24 -11.51
N PRO A 289 10.41 -3.90 -12.51
CA PRO A 289 10.88 -3.67 -13.87
C PRO A 289 11.77 -2.43 -13.93
N ILE A 290 12.76 -2.48 -14.81
CA ILE A 290 13.62 -1.35 -15.17
C ILE A 290 13.58 -1.19 -16.68
N SER A 291 13.62 0.06 -17.15
CA SER A 291 13.72 0.34 -18.57
C SER A 291 14.31 1.71 -18.85
N LYS A 292 15.05 1.79 -19.95
CA LYS A 292 15.58 3.00 -20.55
C LYS A 292 15.46 2.85 -22.06
N GLU A 293 14.84 3.82 -22.72
CA GLU A 293 14.69 3.84 -24.18
C GLU A 293 15.37 5.09 -24.74
N GLY A 294 16.13 4.93 -25.83
CA GLY A 294 16.72 6.04 -26.56
C GLY A 294 17.78 6.83 -25.78
N GLY A 295 18.50 6.19 -24.85
CA GLY A 295 19.64 6.82 -24.18
C GLY A 295 20.80 7.05 -25.15
N THR A 296 21.61 8.07 -24.93
CA THR A 296 22.81 8.33 -25.73
C THR A 296 24.05 8.14 -24.88
N THR A 297 25.01 7.35 -25.33
CA THR A 297 26.31 7.21 -24.65
C THR A 297 27.46 7.59 -25.56
N ARG A 298 28.53 8.14 -24.96
CA ARG A 298 29.78 8.42 -25.65
C ARG A 298 30.78 7.32 -25.32
N LEU A 299 31.27 6.65 -26.36
CA LEU A 299 32.31 5.65 -26.23
C LEU A 299 33.64 6.38 -25.98
N LYS A 300 34.16 6.32 -24.75
CA LYS A 300 35.52 6.78 -24.48
C LYS A 300 36.48 5.64 -24.76
N LYS A 301 37.24 5.74 -25.85
CA LYS A 301 38.42 4.87 -26.07
C LYS A 301 39.52 5.30 -25.10
N ASN A 302 40.17 4.33 -24.45
CA ASN A 302 41.49 4.58 -23.87
C ASN A 302 42.47 4.80 -25.03
N ARG A 303 43.22 5.90 -24.97
CA ARG A 303 44.37 6.17 -25.86
C ARG A 303 45.52 5.24 -25.45
N GLU A 304 45.43 3.95 -25.75
CA GLU A 304 46.59 3.04 -25.58
C GLU A 304 46.94 2.22 -26.83
N ASP A 305 46.19 2.34 -27.93
CA ASP A 305 46.65 1.84 -29.23
C ASP A 305 47.06 3.01 -30.11
N GLY A 306 48.37 3.13 -30.32
CA GLY A 306 49.03 4.23 -31.02
C GLY A 306 48.53 4.45 -32.45
N GLY A 307 48.28 5.72 -32.74
CA GLY A 307 48.03 6.28 -34.06
C GLY A 307 47.86 7.77 -33.87
N ASP A 308 48.87 8.53 -34.30
CA ASP A 308 48.88 9.99 -34.28
C ASP A 308 47.66 10.52 -35.05
N ASP A 309 46.75 11.20 -34.36
CA ASP A 309 45.83 12.14 -34.98
C ASP A 309 46.20 13.53 -34.44
N ASP A 310 47.02 14.22 -35.23
CA ASP A 310 47.16 15.67 -35.21
C ASP A 310 45.82 16.27 -35.63
N ASP A 311 45.02 16.73 -34.66
CA ASP A 311 43.93 17.67 -34.93
C ASP A 311 44.34 19.04 -34.36
N ASP A 312 44.91 19.85 -35.27
CA ASP A 312 44.88 21.30 -35.22
C ASP A 312 43.41 21.76 -35.30
N ASP A 313 42.81 22.09 -34.16
CA ASP A 313 41.58 22.89 -34.11
C ASP A 313 41.96 24.38 -34.10
N GLU A 314 41.97 25.01 -35.28
CA GLU A 314 41.70 26.44 -35.44
C GLU A 314 40.23 26.65 -35.84
N ASP A 315 39.56 27.49 -35.03
CA ASP A 315 38.26 28.19 -35.17
C ASP A 315 36.92 27.42 -35.09
#